data_AF-A0A5M3Y1I9-F1
#
_entry.id   AF-A0A5M3Y1I9-F1
#
_cell.length_a   1.000
_cell.length_b   1.000
_cell.length_c   1.000
_cell.angle_alpha   90.00
_cell.angle_beta   90.00
_cell.angle_gamma   90.00
#
_symmetry.space_group_name_H-M   'P 1'
#
loop_
_entity.id
_entity.type
_entity.pdbx_description
1 polymer ?
#
loop_
_entity_poly.entity_id
_entity_poly.type
_entity_poly.pdbx_seq_one_letter_code
_entity_poly.pdbx_strand_id
1 'polypeptide(L)'
;MFSGQWVDIGCSMRPPSPGSSWYARCASFGIGLENIQEILSRRVTVAEVAATHVRALDAEIRTLRLRRAVLSTVAKRGGTAEEAQIMHKLARLSASERQQVIDEFVGGVFAGIELDDDAMVVAEWMREMPGELPDDPTSEQVDAWLELAELVADDEFRERLRQVVLSESREPWFDEGFELRRRVLEHAERALAEGIRPDSSAGQVIVDRIVGAERSAEERAELAQRLGALADTRVERYWQLLAIITGRPPGPSVIPAFTWLITGLRTHR
;
A
#
# COMPACT_ATOMS: atom_id res chain seq x y z
N MET A 1 -25.61 13.24 -53.42
CA MET A 1 -26.17 12.01 -52.83
C MET A 1 -25.95 12.01 -51.31
N PHE A 2 -26.41 13.07 -50.64
CA PHE A 2 -26.56 13.17 -49.18
C PHE A 2 -27.80 14.04 -48.97
N SER A 3 -28.87 13.48 -48.45
CA SER A 3 -30.11 14.20 -48.14
C SER A 3 -30.81 13.53 -46.98
N GLY A 4 -31.08 14.32 -45.94
CA GLY A 4 -32.12 14.19 -44.90
C GLY A 4 -32.23 12.87 -44.13
N GLN A 5 -32.61 12.84 -42.86
CA GLN A 5 -33.58 13.73 -42.21
C GLN A 5 -33.47 13.42 -40.72
N TRP A 6 -33.12 14.42 -39.90
CA TRP A 6 -33.33 14.35 -38.47
C TRP A 6 -34.84 14.44 -38.25
N VAL A 7 -35.47 13.29 -38.08
CA VAL A 7 -36.87 13.23 -37.64
C VAL A 7 -36.86 13.34 -36.13
N ASP A 8 -37.36 14.48 -35.70
CA ASP A 8 -37.84 14.82 -34.38
C ASP A 8 -38.73 13.68 -33.84
N ILE A 9 -38.17 12.81 -33.00
CA ILE A 9 -38.94 11.86 -32.20
C ILE A 9 -39.09 12.49 -30.82
N GLY A 10 -40.02 13.43 -30.73
CA GLY A 10 -40.76 13.69 -29.50
C GLY A 10 -41.53 12.44 -29.09
N CYS A 11 -40.84 11.41 -28.60
CA CYS A 11 -41.46 10.28 -27.93
C CYS A 11 -41.65 10.65 -26.46
N SER A 12 -42.85 11.18 -26.20
CA SER A 12 -43.61 10.93 -24.97
C SER A 12 -43.03 9.75 -24.17
N MET A 13 -42.44 10.04 -23.00
CA MET A 13 -42.06 9.05 -21.98
C MET A 13 -43.32 8.41 -21.36
N ARG A 14 -44.14 7.74 -22.17
CA ARG A 14 -45.11 6.76 -21.68
C ARG A 14 -44.45 5.40 -21.75
N PRO A 15 -44.25 4.70 -20.62
CA PRO A 15 -43.72 3.35 -20.65
C PRO A 15 -44.72 2.46 -21.44
N PRO A 16 -44.25 1.58 -22.34
CA PRO A 16 -45.11 0.60 -22.97
C PRO A 16 -45.78 -0.25 -21.88
N SER A 17 -47.03 -0.66 -22.12
CA SER A 17 -47.73 -1.60 -21.24
C SER A 17 -46.85 -2.84 -21.00
N PRO A 18 -46.65 -3.28 -19.75
CA PRO A 18 -45.73 -4.36 -19.44
C PRO A 18 -46.28 -5.70 -19.97
N GLY A 19 -45.89 -6.07 -21.19
CA GLY A 19 -46.10 -7.42 -21.72
C GLY A 19 -45.22 -8.44 -21.02
N SER A 20 -45.51 -9.73 -21.17
CA SER A 20 -44.75 -10.86 -20.58
C SER A 20 -43.23 -10.81 -20.84
N SER A 21 -42.79 -10.22 -21.96
CA SER A 21 -41.37 -10.06 -22.27
C SER A 21 -40.64 -9.05 -21.37
N TRP A 22 -41.36 -8.07 -20.79
CA TRP A 22 -40.78 -7.18 -19.79
C TRP A 22 -40.58 -7.94 -18.47
N TYR A 23 -41.60 -8.58 -17.91
CA TYR A 23 -41.44 -9.39 -16.69
C TYR A 23 -40.29 -10.40 -16.78
N ALA A 24 -40.14 -11.10 -17.90
CA ALA A 24 -39.06 -12.05 -18.14
C ALA A 24 -37.67 -11.38 -18.13
N ARG A 25 -37.52 -10.22 -18.79
CA ARG A 25 -36.27 -9.44 -18.76
C ARG A 25 -35.94 -8.93 -17.35
N CYS A 26 -36.95 -8.45 -16.62
CA CYS A 26 -36.79 -7.99 -15.24
C CYS A 26 -36.29 -9.10 -14.32
N ALA A 27 -36.91 -10.27 -14.41
CA ALA A 27 -36.52 -11.45 -13.65
C ALA A 27 -35.10 -11.93 -14.02
N SER A 28 -34.69 -11.80 -15.30
CA SER A 28 -33.32 -12.17 -15.71
C SER A 28 -32.22 -11.30 -15.10
N PHE A 29 -32.54 -10.07 -14.68
CA PHE A 29 -31.64 -9.19 -13.92
C PHE A 29 -31.75 -9.37 -12.40
N GLY A 30 -32.46 -10.39 -11.92
CA GLY A 30 -32.64 -10.67 -10.50
C GLY A 30 -33.65 -9.75 -9.79
N ILE A 31 -34.46 -8.99 -10.55
CA ILE A 31 -35.46 -8.09 -9.97
C ILE A 31 -36.69 -8.90 -9.53
N GLY A 32 -36.92 -8.95 -8.21
CA GLY A 32 -38.05 -9.66 -7.60
C GLY A 32 -39.42 -9.05 -7.91
N LEU A 33 -40.48 -9.87 -7.78
CA LEU A 33 -41.86 -9.50 -8.16
C LEU A 33 -42.38 -8.25 -7.43
N GLU A 34 -41.99 -8.03 -6.17
CA GLU A 34 -42.35 -6.84 -5.39
C GLU A 34 -41.77 -5.56 -6.02
N ASN A 35 -40.48 -5.57 -6.39
CA ASN A 35 -39.84 -4.46 -7.09
C ASN A 35 -40.47 -4.22 -8.46
N ILE A 36 -40.90 -5.28 -9.15
CA ILE A 36 -41.62 -5.15 -10.43
C ILE A 36 -42.95 -4.41 -10.21
N GLN A 37 -43.72 -4.78 -9.19
CA GLN A 37 -44.99 -4.11 -8.86
C GLN A 37 -44.78 -2.63 -8.51
N GLU A 38 -43.75 -2.32 -7.72
CA GLU A 38 -43.39 -0.95 -7.36
C GLU A 38 -42.98 -0.11 -8.59
N ILE A 39 -42.20 -0.70 -9.52
CA ILE A 39 -41.83 -0.06 -10.80
C ILE A 39 -43.06 0.22 -11.67
N LEU A 40 -43.99 -0.74 -11.76
CA LEU A 40 -45.22 -0.59 -12.54
C LEU A 40 -46.18 0.44 -11.93
N SER A 41 -46.16 0.56 -10.59
CA SER A 41 -46.88 1.61 -9.87
C SER A 41 -46.20 2.99 -9.94
N ARG A 42 -45.03 3.09 -10.59
CA ARG A 42 -44.19 4.31 -10.73
C ARG A 42 -43.67 4.88 -9.41
N ARG A 43 -43.60 4.07 -8.36
CA ARG A 43 -43.04 4.46 -7.06
C ARG A 43 -41.52 4.46 -7.04
N VAL A 44 -40.92 3.58 -7.83
CA VAL A 44 -39.47 3.49 -8.05
C VAL A 44 -39.18 3.26 -9.53
N THR A 45 -37.98 3.58 -9.97
CA THR A 45 -37.51 3.35 -11.34
C THR A 45 -36.68 2.08 -11.42
N VAL A 46 -36.58 1.50 -12.63
CA VAL A 46 -35.66 0.38 -12.89
C VAL A 46 -34.21 0.75 -12.51
N ALA A 47 -33.81 2.00 -12.73
CA ALA A 47 -32.47 2.49 -12.40
C ALA A 47 -32.20 2.51 -10.89
N GLU A 48 -33.16 2.94 -10.07
CA GLU A 48 -33.03 2.94 -8.61
C GLU A 48 -32.94 1.52 -8.03
N VAL A 49 -33.73 0.60 -8.58
CA VAL A 49 -33.70 -0.82 -8.21
C VAL A 49 -32.36 -1.45 -8.63
N ALA A 50 -31.90 -1.20 -9.86
CA ALA A 50 -30.61 -1.66 -10.34
C ALA A 50 -29.45 -1.11 -9.51
N ALA A 51 -29.44 0.18 -9.18
CA ALA A 51 -28.42 0.80 -8.33
C ALA A 51 -28.38 0.17 -6.92
N THR A 52 -29.55 -0.19 -6.38
CA THR A 52 -29.64 -0.90 -5.09
C THR A 52 -29.07 -2.30 -5.19
N HIS A 53 -29.37 -3.03 -6.26
CA HIS A 53 -28.80 -4.36 -6.50
C HIS A 53 -27.28 -4.33 -6.73
N VAL A 54 -26.77 -3.35 -7.50
CA VAL A 54 -25.33 -3.14 -7.68
C VAL A 54 -24.65 -2.92 -6.32
N ARG A 55 -25.16 -2.00 -5.49
CA ARG A 55 -24.61 -1.77 -4.14
C ARG A 55 -24.60 -3.04 -3.27
N ALA A 56 -25.64 -3.87 -3.38
CA ALA A 56 -25.72 -5.13 -2.66
C ALA A 56 -24.70 -6.16 -3.16
N LEU A 57 -24.57 -6.31 -4.48
CA LEU A 57 -23.56 -7.18 -5.11
C LEU A 57 -22.14 -6.73 -4.77
N ASP A 58 -21.87 -5.42 -4.80
CA ASP A 58 -20.57 -4.87 -4.41
C ASP A 58 -20.25 -5.21 -2.95
N ALA A 59 -21.24 -5.18 -2.05
CA ALA A 59 -21.06 -5.59 -0.66
C ALA A 59 -20.74 -7.10 -0.50
N GLU A 60 -21.37 -7.95 -1.32
CA GLU A 60 -21.07 -9.38 -1.36
C GLU A 60 -19.66 -9.65 -1.93
N ILE A 61 -19.30 -8.98 -3.03
CA ILE A 61 -17.98 -9.08 -3.66
C ILE A 61 -16.89 -8.67 -2.68
N ARG A 62 -17.05 -7.54 -1.97
CA ARG A 62 -16.15 -7.12 -0.89
C ARG A 62 -15.94 -8.24 0.13
N THR A 63 -17.04 -8.83 0.62
CA THR A 63 -16.99 -9.90 1.63
C THR A 63 -16.27 -11.14 1.10
N LEU A 64 -16.50 -11.51 -0.17
CA LEU A 64 -15.87 -12.66 -0.81
C LEU A 64 -14.37 -12.45 -1.05
N ARG A 65 -13.95 -11.26 -1.51
CA ARG A 65 -12.53 -10.90 -1.67
C ARG A 65 -11.79 -10.98 -0.34
N LEU A 66 -12.42 -10.49 0.72
CA LEU A 66 -11.86 -10.55 2.07
C LEU A 66 -11.63 -12.00 2.53
N ARG A 67 -12.64 -12.85 2.39
CA ARG A 67 -12.55 -14.27 2.73
C ARG A 67 -11.45 -14.96 1.92
N ARG A 68 -11.35 -14.66 0.62
CA ARG A 68 -10.31 -15.21 -0.25
C ARG A 68 -8.90 -14.81 0.20
N ALA A 69 -8.68 -13.54 0.55
CA ALA A 69 -7.37 -13.05 1.00
C ALA A 69 -6.92 -13.74 2.30
N VAL A 70 -7.82 -13.83 3.29
CA VAL A 70 -7.55 -14.54 4.55
C VAL A 70 -7.21 -16.01 4.28
N LEU A 71 -8.02 -16.70 3.49
CA LEU A 71 -7.77 -18.11 3.14
C LEU A 71 -6.48 -18.30 2.34
N SER A 72 -6.14 -17.37 1.44
CA SER A 72 -4.90 -17.43 0.67
C SER A 72 -3.67 -17.27 1.55
N THR A 73 -3.73 -16.38 2.55
CA THR A 73 -2.64 -16.17 3.51
C THR A 73 -2.46 -17.38 4.43
N VAL A 74 -3.56 -17.94 4.95
CA VAL A 74 -3.54 -19.18 5.74
C VAL A 74 -2.96 -20.35 4.93
N ALA A 75 -3.39 -20.49 3.67
CA ALA A 75 -2.89 -21.54 2.77
C ALA A 75 -1.39 -21.40 2.46
N LYS A 76 -0.88 -20.18 2.27
CA LYS A 76 0.55 -19.93 2.04
C LYS A 76 1.42 -20.31 3.25
N ARG A 77 0.91 -20.15 4.47
CA ARG A 77 1.68 -20.33 5.71
C ARG A 77 1.48 -21.67 6.39
N GLY A 78 0.46 -22.45 6.00
CA GLY A 78 0.09 -23.68 6.73
C GLY A 78 -0.43 -23.38 8.14
N GLY A 79 -1.03 -22.20 8.33
CA GLY A 79 -1.43 -21.68 9.64
C GLY A 79 -2.61 -22.41 10.29
N THR A 80 -2.78 -22.16 11.58
CA THR A 80 -3.84 -22.76 12.42
C THR A 80 -5.19 -22.05 12.23
N ALA A 81 -6.28 -22.66 12.71
CA ALA A 81 -7.62 -22.08 12.63
C ALA A 81 -7.73 -20.78 13.46
N GLU A 82 -6.98 -20.68 14.55
CA GLU A 82 -6.87 -19.50 15.41
C GLU A 82 -6.22 -18.32 14.69
N GLU A 83 -5.12 -18.55 13.97
CA GLU A 83 -4.47 -17.53 13.13
C GLU A 83 -5.41 -17.07 12.01
N ALA A 84 -6.16 -17.99 11.40
CA ALA A 84 -7.18 -17.67 10.40
C ALA A 84 -8.30 -16.78 10.97
N GLN A 85 -8.72 -16.98 12.23
CA GLN A 85 -9.73 -16.13 12.88
C GLN A 85 -9.22 -14.74 13.23
N ILE A 86 -7.96 -14.63 13.70
CA ILE A 86 -7.33 -13.33 13.99
C ILE A 86 -7.19 -12.54 12.69
N MET A 87 -6.68 -13.17 11.62
CA MET A 87 -6.64 -12.57 10.30
C MET A 87 -8.04 -12.19 9.80
N HIS A 88 -9.05 -13.04 10.00
CA HIS A 88 -10.42 -12.72 9.62
C HIS A 88 -10.99 -11.50 10.34
N LYS A 89 -10.63 -11.29 11.61
CA LYS A 89 -11.01 -10.08 12.36
C LYS A 89 -10.27 -8.84 11.83
N LEU A 90 -8.96 -8.92 11.62
CA LEU A 90 -8.14 -7.81 11.08
C LEU A 90 -8.58 -7.38 9.68
N ALA A 91 -9.03 -8.34 8.87
CA ALA A 91 -9.57 -8.09 7.55
C ALA A 91 -10.87 -7.24 7.60
N ARG A 92 -11.70 -7.44 8.64
CA ARG A 92 -13.03 -6.80 8.76
C ARG A 92 -13.01 -5.41 9.41
N LEU A 93 -11.86 -4.92 9.84
CA LEU A 93 -11.75 -3.58 10.43
C LEU A 93 -12.32 -2.53 9.46
N SER A 94 -13.10 -1.58 9.98
CA SER A 94 -13.54 -0.41 9.23
C SER A 94 -12.33 0.48 8.88
N ALA A 95 -12.46 1.39 7.92
CA ALA A 95 -11.37 2.31 7.60
C ALA A 95 -10.90 3.11 8.83
N SER A 96 -11.82 3.53 9.70
CA SER A 96 -11.49 4.23 10.94
C SER A 96 -10.74 3.34 11.94
N GLU A 97 -11.12 2.07 12.07
CA GLU A 97 -10.41 1.12 12.95
C GLU A 97 -9.00 0.81 12.41
N ARG A 98 -8.84 0.71 11.10
CA ARG A 98 -7.52 0.56 10.46
C ARG A 98 -6.64 1.77 10.70
N GLN A 99 -7.19 2.97 10.53
CA GLN A 99 -6.49 4.23 10.82
C GLN A 99 -6.05 4.27 12.28
N GLN A 100 -6.93 3.90 13.22
CA GLN A 100 -6.60 3.85 14.64
C GLN A 100 -5.41 2.91 14.93
N VAL A 101 -5.35 1.73 14.32
CA VAL A 101 -4.23 0.80 14.48
C VAL A 101 -2.91 1.45 14.02
N ILE A 102 -2.91 2.16 12.89
CA ILE A 102 -1.72 2.85 12.40
C ILE A 102 -1.39 4.06 13.30
N ASP A 103 -2.38 4.83 13.73
CA ASP A 103 -2.16 5.98 14.61
C ASP A 103 -1.56 5.56 15.95
N GLU A 104 -2.04 4.46 16.55
CA GLU A 104 -1.49 3.87 17.78
C GLU A 104 -0.07 3.37 17.56
N PHE A 105 0.20 2.70 16.44
CA PHE A 105 1.54 2.25 16.07
C PHE A 105 2.52 3.43 15.93
N VAL A 106 2.16 4.44 15.12
CA VAL A 106 3.00 5.63 14.91
C VAL A 106 3.16 6.40 16.22
N GLY A 107 2.08 6.58 16.98
CA GLY A 107 2.12 7.17 18.31
C GLY A 107 3.11 6.46 19.24
N GLY A 108 3.13 5.13 19.21
CA GLY A 108 4.09 4.31 19.97
C GLY A 108 5.54 4.46 19.48
N VAL A 109 5.77 4.48 18.16
CA VAL A 109 7.12 4.67 17.57
C VAL A 109 7.72 6.00 18.03
N PHE A 110 6.94 7.07 17.97
CA PHE A 110 7.40 8.43 18.29
C PHE A 110 7.20 8.83 19.76
N ALA A 111 6.69 7.94 20.62
CA ALA A 111 6.43 8.26 22.02
C ALA A 111 7.70 8.71 22.77
N GLY A 112 7.67 9.89 23.39
CA GLY A 112 8.81 10.43 24.13
C GLY A 112 10.03 10.81 23.28
N ILE A 113 9.84 11.01 21.97
CA ILE A 113 10.82 11.64 21.08
C ILE A 113 10.42 13.11 20.90
N GLU A 114 11.34 14.05 21.13
CA GLU A 114 11.14 15.43 20.69
C GLU A 114 11.25 15.46 19.16
N LEU A 115 10.13 15.72 18.48
CA LEU A 115 10.08 15.78 17.02
C LEU A 115 10.53 17.15 16.56
N ASP A 116 11.49 17.18 15.65
CA ASP A 116 11.75 18.34 14.80
C ASP A 116 10.72 18.39 13.65
N ASP A 117 10.74 19.49 12.88
CA ASP A 117 9.79 19.71 11.78
C ASP A 117 9.83 18.57 10.74
N ASP A 118 11.02 17.99 10.51
CA ASP A 118 11.24 16.92 9.56
C ASP A 118 10.67 15.57 10.06
N ALA A 119 10.93 15.21 11.33
CA ALA A 119 10.35 14.02 11.96
C ALA A 119 8.83 14.12 12.06
N MET A 120 8.27 15.33 12.21
CA MET A 120 6.83 15.54 12.13
C MET A 120 6.26 15.19 10.75
N VAL A 121 6.91 15.60 9.66
CA VAL A 121 6.48 15.25 8.28
C VAL A 121 6.54 13.74 8.06
N VAL A 122 7.60 13.07 8.52
CA VAL A 122 7.70 11.60 8.43
C VAL A 122 6.57 10.93 9.21
N ALA A 123 6.31 11.39 10.44
CA ALA A 123 5.23 10.86 11.25
C ALA A 123 3.85 11.08 10.61
N GLU A 124 3.62 12.21 9.94
CA GLU A 124 2.40 12.44 9.15
C GLU A 124 2.29 11.48 7.96
N TRP A 125 3.37 11.28 7.19
CA TRP A 125 3.38 10.32 6.09
C TRP A 125 3.18 8.87 6.54
N MET A 126 3.73 8.48 7.70
CA MET A 126 3.51 7.16 8.28
C MET A 126 2.05 6.93 8.71
N ARG A 127 1.32 8.00 9.04
CA ARG A 127 -0.12 7.96 9.34
C ARG A 127 -0.99 8.06 8.09
N GLU A 128 -0.39 8.39 6.94
CA GLU A 128 -1.10 8.57 5.68
C GLU A 128 -1.61 7.23 5.15
N MET A 129 -2.77 6.84 5.64
CA MET A 129 -3.59 5.79 5.06
C MET A 129 -4.69 6.44 4.21
N PRO A 130 -5.24 5.73 3.23
CA PRO A 130 -6.50 6.13 2.64
C PRO A 130 -7.55 6.21 3.76
N GLY A 131 -8.09 7.41 4.00
CA GLY A 131 -9.15 7.63 5.00
C GLY A 131 -10.37 6.73 4.77
N GLU A 132 -10.55 6.27 3.53
CA GLU A 132 -11.38 5.13 3.15
C GLU A 132 -10.59 4.28 2.15
N LEU A 133 -10.41 2.98 2.42
CA LEU A 133 -10.11 2.03 1.34
C LEU A 133 -11.23 2.19 0.30
N PRO A 134 -10.95 2.15 -1.01
CA PRO A 134 -11.98 2.24 -2.02
C PRO A 134 -13.12 1.28 -1.69
N ASP A 135 -14.37 1.67 -1.97
CA ASP A 135 -15.54 0.80 -1.77
C ASP A 135 -15.40 -0.58 -2.44
N ASP A 136 -14.43 -0.77 -3.34
CA ASP A 136 -14.03 -2.07 -3.87
C ASP A 136 -12.50 -2.24 -3.84
N PRO A 137 -11.89 -2.65 -2.71
CA PRO A 137 -10.44 -2.84 -2.64
C PRO A 137 -10.03 -4.04 -3.51
N THR A 138 -8.88 -3.93 -4.17
CA THR A 138 -8.31 -5.05 -4.93
C THR A 138 -7.84 -6.16 -3.98
N SER A 139 -7.69 -7.38 -4.47
CA SER A 139 -7.14 -8.46 -3.64
C SER A 139 -5.73 -8.14 -3.13
N GLU A 140 -4.93 -7.42 -3.92
CA GLU A 140 -3.57 -7.01 -3.55
C GLU A 140 -3.57 -6.00 -2.40
N GLN A 141 -4.51 -5.05 -2.38
CA GLN A 141 -4.68 -4.10 -1.28
C GLN A 141 -5.09 -4.79 0.03
N VAL A 142 -5.98 -5.80 -0.06
CA VAL A 142 -6.40 -6.58 1.11
C VAL A 142 -5.24 -7.42 1.65
N ASP A 143 -4.48 -8.08 0.77
CA ASP A 143 -3.29 -8.85 1.15
C ASP A 143 -2.24 -7.93 1.81
N ALA A 144 -2.01 -6.75 1.25
CA ALA A 144 -1.08 -5.76 1.80
C ALA A 144 -1.52 -5.22 3.16
N TRP A 145 -2.82 -4.97 3.36
CA TRP A 145 -3.34 -4.57 4.66
C TRP A 145 -3.13 -5.64 5.73
N LEU A 146 -3.39 -6.90 5.41
CA LEU A 146 -3.18 -8.01 6.35
C LEU A 146 -1.71 -8.11 6.76
N GLU A 147 -0.79 -8.02 5.81
CA GLU A 147 0.64 -8.04 6.09
C GLU A 147 1.09 -6.82 6.90
N LEU A 148 0.55 -5.63 6.60
CA LEU A 148 0.84 -4.41 7.36
C LEU A 148 0.36 -4.53 8.81
N ALA A 149 -0.85 -5.04 9.02
CA ALA A 149 -1.43 -5.24 10.35
C ALA A 149 -0.60 -6.18 11.22
N GLU A 150 -0.04 -7.23 10.63
CA GLU A 150 0.91 -8.12 11.32
C GLU A 150 2.21 -7.41 11.65
N LEU A 151 2.75 -6.64 10.71
CA LEU A 151 4.01 -5.93 10.87
C LEU A 151 3.94 -4.88 11.99
N VAL A 152 2.86 -4.11 12.07
CA VAL A 152 2.67 -3.07 13.12
C VAL A 152 2.29 -3.65 14.49
N ALA A 153 1.79 -4.89 14.52
CA ALA A 153 1.54 -5.64 15.74
C ALA A 153 2.81 -6.30 16.32
N ASP A 154 3.90 -6.35 15.57
CA ASP A 154 5.18 -6.87 16.04
C ASP A 154 5.96 -5.81 16.84
N ASP A 155 6.14 -6.08 18.14
CA ASP A 155 6.87 -5.20 19.05
C ASP A 155 8.37 -5.07 18.70
N GLU A 156 9.00 -6.12 18.14
CA GLU A 156 10.39 -6.05 17.68
C GLU A 156 10.51 -5.09 16.50
N PHE A 157 9.54 -5.12 15.58
CA PHE A 157 9.48 -4.16 14.48
C PHE A 157 9.27 -2.74 14.97
N ARG A 158 8.37 -2.53 15.95
CA ARG A 158 8.13 -1.20 16.53
C ARG A 158 9.40 -0.62 17.15
N GLU A 159 10.13 -1.42 17.94
CA GLU A 159 11.40 -0.98 18.53
C GLU A 159 12.44 -0.71 17.43
N ARG A 160 12.50 -1.56 16.40
CA ARG A 160 13.43 -1.36 15.28
C ARG A 160 13.19 -0.05 14.55
N LEU A 161 11.93 0.27 14.24
CA LEU A 161 11.57 1.51 13.57
C LEU A 161 11.82 2.73 14.46
N ARG A 162 11.62 2.60 15.77
CA ARG A 162 11.99 3.61 16.75
C ARG A 162 13.50 3.88 16.75
N GLN A 163 14.34 2.85 16.64
CA GLN A 163 15.80 3.03 16.53
C GLN A 163 16.18 3.75 15.22
N VAL A 164 15.51 3.45 14.11
CA VAL A 164 15.68 4.15 12.83
C VAL A 164 15.35 5.63 12.99
N VAL A 165 14.17 5.96 13.50
CA VAL A 165 13.74 7.33 13.75
C VAL A 165 14.72 8.06 14.68
N LEU A 166 15.07 7.47 15.84
CA LEU A 166 16.00 8.08 16.78
C LEU A 166 17.42 8.28 16.22
N SER A 167 17.82 7.46 15.25
CA SER A 167 19.10 7.63 14.55
C SER A 167 19.07 8.78 13.54
N GLU A 168 17.89 9.11 12.99
CA GLU A 168 17.68 10.23 12.08
C GLU A 168 17.40 11.55 12.83
N SER A 169 16.65 11.54 13.94
CA SER A 169 16.29 12.74 14.74
C SER A 169 17.43 13.34 15.55
N ARG A 170 18.65 12.80 15.47
CA ARG A 170 19.79 13.23 16.30
C ARG A 170 20.73 14.23 15.63
N GLU A 171 20.63 14.44 14.32
CA GLU A 171 21.45 15.40 13.57
C GLU A 171 20.65 15.87 12.34
N PRO A 172 20.85 17.12 11.84
CA PRO A 172 20.14 17.66 10.68
C PRO A 172 20.63 16.99 9.39
N TRP A 173 20.15 15.78 9.12
CA TRP A 173 20.53 14.92 7.99
C TRP A 173 19.56 14.95 6.83
N PHE A 174 18.43 15.66 6.89
CA PHE A 174 17.41 15.54 5.83
C PHE A 174 17.99 15.79 4.44
N ASP A 175 18.74 16.88 4.23
CA ASP A 175 19.39 17.16 2.94
C ASP A 175 20.53 16.19 2.60
N GLU A 176 21.38 15.84 3.56
CA GLU A 176 22.56 14.99 3.33
C GLU A 176 22.20 13.50 3.10
N GLY A 177 21.15 13.03 3.76
CA GLY A 177 20.58 11.70 3.64
C GLY A 177 19.84 11.49 2.32
N PHE A 178 19.08 12.49 1.85
CA PHE A 178 18.47 12.46 0.52
C PHE A 178 19.54 12.43 -0.59
N GLU A 179 20.58 13.25 -0.48
CA GLU A 179 21.69 13.24 -1.45
C GLU A 179 22.54 11.99 -1.38
N LEU A 180 22.78 11.42 -0.19
CA LEU A 180 23.42 10.12 -0.05
C LEU A 180 22.58 9.04 -0.73
N ARG A 181 21.28 8.96 -0.41
CA ARG A 181 20.34 8.02 -1.04
C ARG A 181 20.35 8.16 -2.56
N ARG A 182 20.27 9.38 -3.08
CA ARG A 182 20.33 9.64 -4.52
C ARG A 182 21.62 9.09 -5.14
N ARG A 183 22.78 9.35 -4.53
CA ARG A 183 24.08 8.81 -4.98
C ARG A 183 24.17 7.30 -4.88
N VAL A 184 23.61 6.68 -3.83
CA VAL A 184 23.54 5.22 -3.68
C VAL A 184 22.75 4.63 -4.84
N LEU A 185 21.54 5.14 -5.10
CA LEU A 185 20.70 4.63 -6.18
C LEU A 185 21.37 4.84 -7.54
N GLU A 186 21.93 6.02 -7.80
CA GLU A 186 22.59 6.32 -9.07
C GLU A 186 23.81 5.43 -9.35
N HIS A 187 24.65 5.19 -8.34
CA HIS A 187 25.95 4.56 -8.55
C HIS A 187 25.99 3.09 -8.14
N ALA A 188 25.39 2.71 -7.01
CA ALA A 188 25.42 1.33 -6.54
C ALA A 188 24.44 0.43 -7.32
N GLU A 189 23.27 0.92 -7.74
CA GLU A 189 22.38 0.13 -8.62
C GLU A 189 23.04 -0.15 -9.97
N ARG A 190 23.72 0.85 -10.52
CA ARG A 190 24.48 0.69 -11.75
C ARG A 190 25.63 -0.32 -11.59
N ALA A 191 26.38 -0.22 -10.48
CA ALA A 191 27.44 -1.16 -10.17
C ALA A 191 26.92 -2.60 -10.05
N LEU A 192 25.77 -2.80 -9.42
CA LEU A 192 25.09 -4.09 -9.33
C LEU A 192 24.66 -4.61 -10.71
N ALA A 193 24.05 -3.77 -11.54
CA ALA A 193 23.63 -4.13 -12.90
C ALA A 193 24.83 -4.52 -13.79
N GLU A 194 25.99 -3.88 -13.59
CA GLU A 194 27.24 -4.17 -14.28
C GLU A 194 28.04 -5.33 -13.63
N GLY A 195 27.56 -5.91 -12.51
CA GLY A 195 28.21 -7.02 -11.82
C GLY A 195 29.51 -6.65 -11.10
N ILE A 196 29.73 -5.37 -10.80
CA ILE A 196 30.92 -4.87 -10.11
C ILE A 196 30.83 -5.26 -8.65
N ARG A 197 31.84 -5.98 -8.15
CA ARG A 197 31.89 -6.38 -6.74
C ARG A 197 32.25 -5.18 -5.84
N PRO A 198 31.60 -5.04 -4.67
CA PRO A 198 31.88 -3.94 -3.76
C PRO A 198 33.30 -3.96 -3.19
N ASP A 199 33.93 -5.14 -3.09
CA ASP A 199 35.29 -5.33 -2.57
C ASP A 199 36.40 -5.22 -3.63
N SER A 200 36.04 -4.93 -4.89
CA SER A 200 37.01 -4.72 -5.96
C SER A 200 37.58 -3.29 -5.94
N SER A 201 38.71 -3.07 -6.62
CA SER A 201 39.27 -1.72 -6.82
C SER A 201 38.30 -0.80 -7.59
N ALA A 202 37.54 -1.33 -8.55
CA ALA A 202 36.47 -0.59 -9.22
C ALA A 202 35.32 -0.26 -8.25
N GLY A 203 34.99 -1.17 -7.34
CA GLY A 203 34.04 -0.96 -6.25
C GLY A 203 34.48 0.16 -5.31
N GLN A 204 35.76 0.21 -4.95
CA GLN A 204 36.31 1.28 -4.11
C GLN A 204 36.11 2.67 -4.72
N VAL A 205 36.40 2.84 -6.01
CA VAL A 205 36.20 4.12 -6.73
C VAL A 205 34.73 4.57 -6.68
N ILE A 206 33.79 3.62 -6.75
CA ILE A 206 32.36 3.91 -6.68
C ILE A 206 31.93 4.25 -5.25
N VAL A 207 32.42 3.52 -4.25
CA VAL A 207 32.19 3.84 -2.83
C VAL A 207 32.69 5.25 -2.52
N ASP A 208 33.91 5.59 -2.95
CA ASP A 208 34.50 6.92 -2.76
C ASP A 208 33.69 8.02 -3.45
N ARG A 209 33.09 7.74 -4.60
CA ARG A 209 32.17 8.68 -5.28
C ARG A 209 30.87 8.89 -4.50
N ILE A 210 30.37 7.85 -3.85
CA ILE A 210 29.12 7.92 -3.07
C ILE A 210 29.35 8.62 -1.73
N VAL A 211 30.44 8.30 -1.02
CA VAL A 211 30.65 8.74 0.37
C VAL A 211 31.77 9.76 0.56
N GLY A 212 32.52 10.11 -0.48
CA GLY A 212 33.72 10.95 -0.38
C GLY A 212 34.99 10.12 -0.15
N ALA A 213 36.05 10.42 -0.90
CA ALA A 213 37.33 9.70 -0.81
C ALA A 213 38.09 10.05 0.48
N GLU A 214 37.83 11.24 1.01
CA GLU A 214 38.47 11.84 2.17
C GLU A 214 38.03 11.23 3.51
N ARG A 215 36.93 10.49 3.56
CA ARG A 215 36.45 9.83 4.79
C ARG A 215 37.43 8.77 5.28
N SER A 216 37.81 8.89 6.54
CA SER A 216 38.65 7.94 7.26
C SER A 216 37.98 6.56 7.40
N ALA A 217 38.80 5.54 7.70
CA ALA A 217 38.32 4.19 7.96
C ALA A 217 37.28 4.13 9.10
N GLU A 218 37.45 4.96 10.13
CA GLU A 218 36.56 5.02 11.29
C GLU A 218 35.20 5.61 10.90
N GLU A 219 35.18 6.73 10.16
CA GLU A 219 33.95 7.35 9.64
C GLU A 219 33.20 6.42 8.67
N ARG A 220 33.93 5.67 7.83
CA ARG A 220 33.33 4.67 6.93
C ARG A 220 32.71 3.51 7.70
N ALA A 221 33.38 3.01 8.74
CA ALA A 221 32.86 1.93 9.58
C ALA A 221 31.61 2.36 10.36
N GLU A 222 31.61 3.57 10.89
CA GLU A 222 30.47 4.17 11.57
C GLU A 222 29.29 4.34 10.61
N LEU A 223 29.53 4.88 9.40
CA LEU A 223 28.50 5.00 8.36
C LEU A 223 27.93 3.63 7.95
N ALA A 224 28.77 2.60 7.82
CA ALA A 224 28.32 1.25 7.50
C ALA A 224 27.50 0.60 8.62
N GLN A 225 27.76 0.94 9.88
CA GLN A 225 26.96 0.50 11.02
C GLN A 225 25.60 1.20 11.02
N ARG A 226 25.58 2.53 10.83
CA ARG A 226 24.36 3.34 10.74
C ARG A 226 23.48 2.91 9.55
N LEU A 227 24.05 2.81 8.34
CA LEU A 227 23.31 2.34 7.16
C LEU A 227 22.82 0.89 7.32
N GLY A 228 23.55 0.03 8.02
CA GLY A 228 23.06 -1.32 8.37
C GLY A 228 21.91 -1.31 9.36
N ALA A 229 21.76 -0.26 10.17
CA ALA A 229 20.58 -0.05 11.00
C ALA A 229 19.35 0.39 10.18
N LEU A 230 19.57 1.09 9.07
CA LEU A 230 18.53 1.67 8.21
C LEU A 230 18.10 0.75 7.04
N ALA A 231 19.03 -0.05 6.51
CA ALA A 231 18.80 -0.99 5.42
C ALA A 231 18.11 -2.26 5.92
N ASP A 232 16.91 -2.08 6.47
CA ASP A 232 16.08 -3.15 7.01
C ASP A 232 14.97 -3.51 6.01
N THR A 233 14.96 -4.76 5.57
CA THR A 233 13.95 -5.27 4.62
C THR A 233 12.52 -5.11 5.14
N ARG A 234 12.33 -5.14 6.46
CA ARG A 234 11.01 -4.97 7.08
C ARG A 234 10.54 -3.52 7.00
N VAL A 235 11.46 -2.56 7.15
CA VAL A 235 11.16 -1.12 7.01
C VAL A 235 10.86 -0.78 5.55
N GLU A 236 11.63 -1.31 4.60
CA GLU A 236 11.28 -1.17 3.18
C GLU A 236 9.90 -1.77 2.89
N ARG A 237 9.62 -2.95 3.44
CA ARG A 237 8.34 -3.64 3.24
C ARG A 237 7.17 -2.81 3.76
N TYR A 238 7.30 -2.18 4.93
CA TYR A 238 6.29 -1.26 5.46
C TYR A 238 5.89 -0.18 4.44
N TRP A 239 6.87 0.51 3.83
CA TRP A 239 6.60 1.54 2.83
C TRP A 239 6.00 0.99 1.54
N GLN A 240 6.44 -0.19 1.09
CA GLN A 240 5.84 -0.87 -0.06
C GLN A 240 4.36 -1.23 0.19
N LEU A 241 4.04 -1.71 1.39
CA LEU A 241 2.67 -2.05 1.79
C LEU A 241 1.79 -0.80 1.81
N LEU A 242 2.27 0.31 2.38
CA LEU A 242 1.58 1.60 2.31
C LEU A 242 1.36 2.08 0.87
N ALA A 243 2.35 1.93 -0.02
CA ALA A 243 2.18 2.27 -1.43
C ALA A 243 1.05 1.45 -2.07
N ILE A 244 1.06 0.12 -1.89
CA ILE A 244 0.03 -0.78 -2.43
C ILE A 244 -1.36 -0.41 -1.89
N ILE A 245 -1.48 -0.22 -0.58
CA ILE A 245 -2.75 0.14 0.08
C ILE A 245 -3.27 1.47 -0.46
N THR A 246 -2.39 2.44 -0.71
CA THR A 246 -2.72 3.76 -1.29
C THR A 246 -2.95 3.71 -2.81
N GLY A 247 -2.91 2.53 -3.44
CA GLY A 247 -3.15 2.36 -4.88
C GLY A 247 -1.99 2.83 -5.75
N ARG A 248 -0.81 3.04 -5.16
CA ARG A 248 0.43 3.40 -5.85
C ARG A 248 1.28 2.14 -6.06
N PRO A 249 1.97 2.00 -7.21
CA PRO A 249 2.92 0.91 -7.36
C PRO A 249 4.06 1.06 -6.33
N PRO A 250 4.47 -0.02 -5.65
CA PRO A 250 5.65 0.04 -4.79
C PRO A 250 6.88 0.37 -5.63
N GLY A 251 7.77 1.19 -5.09
CA GLY A 251 9.06 1.49 -5.72
C GLY A 251 9.97 0.25 -5.80
N PRO A 252 11.00 0.26 -6.66
CA PRO A 252 12.01 -0.80 -6.67
C PRO A 252 12.70 -0.89 -5.31
N SER A 253 13.15 -2.10 -4.96
CA SER A 253 13.88 -2.32 -3.71
C SER A 253 15.21 -1.58 -3.74
N VAL A 254 15.47 -0.77 -2.73
CA VAL A 254 16.71 -0.03 -2.54
C VAL A 254 17.72 -0.84 -1.72
N ILE A 255 17.26 -1.87 -1.01
CA ILE A 255 18.08 -2.71 -0.13
C ILE A 255 19.32 -3.30 -0.84
N PRO A 256 19.25 -3.81 -2.08
CA PRO A 256 20.44 -4.31 -2.77
C PRO A 256 21.53 -3.25 -2.92
N ALA A 257 21.16 -2.04 -3.32
CA ALA A 257 22.09 -0.94 -3.54
C ALA A 257 22.75 -0.48 -2.22
N PHE A 258 21.96 -0.36 -1.16
CA PHE A 258 22.48 -0.05 0.18
C PHE A 258 23.35 -1.18 0.74
N THR A 259 22.97 -2.44 0.55
CA THR A 259 23.78 -3.61 0.96
C THR A 259 25.12 -3.65 0.24
N TRP A 260 25.13 -3.31 -1.06
CA TRP A 260 26.35 -3.19 -1.85
C TRP A 260 27.28 -2.12 -1.26
N LEU A 261 26.75 -0.94 -0.95
CA LEU A 261 27.52 0.14 -0.35
C LEU A 261 28.06 -0.23 1.05
N ILE A 262 27.20 -0.79 1.92
CA ILE A 262 27.59 -1.23 3.26
C ILE A 262 28.73 -2.25 3.19
N THR A 263 28.66 -3.17 2.24
CA THR A 263 29.73 -4.15 2.01
C THR A 263 31.02 -3.45 1.62
N GLY A 264 30.97 -2.52 0.65
CA GLY A 264 32.13 -1.75 0.20
C GLY A 264 32.79 -0.93 1.31
N LEU A 265 31.98 -0.26 2.14
CA LEU A 265 32.46 0.51 3.30
C LEU A 265 33.14 -0.37 4.36
N ARG A 266 32.71 -1.62 4.52
CA ARG A 266 33.32 -2.57 5.48
C ARG A 266 34.60 -3.20 4.96
N THR A 267 34.72 -3.34 3.64
CA THR A 267 35.88 -3.99 3.00
C THR A 267 37.03 -3.02 2.75
N HIS A 268 36.73 -1.78 2.39
CA HIS A 268 37.72 -0.75 2.10
C HIS A 268 37.98 0.09 3.35
N ARG A 269 39.04 -0.27 4.09
CA ARG A 269 39.56 0.50 5.23
C ARG A 269 40.59 1.52 4.79
#